data_AF-A0A7U6JIU4-F1
#
_entry.id   AF-A0A7U6JIU4-F1
#
_cell.length_a   1.000
_cell.length_b   1.000
_cell.length_c   1.000
_cell.angle_alpha   90.00
_cell.angle_beta   90.00
_cell.angle_gamma   90.00
#
_symmetry.space_group_name_H-M   'P 1'
#
loop_
_entity.id
_entity.type
_entity.pdbx_description
1 polymer ?
#
loop_
_entity_poly.entity_id
_entity_poly.type
_entity_poly.pdbx_seq_one_letter_code
_entity_poly.pdbx_strand_id
1 'polypeptide(L)'
;MSEQHPVLAPADIPSIAVGSMNDTHHQEVALVNTLGALLLQARDGNPDPDAIGRALDEWVSHTEAHFERENRLMQEHGFPPYPVHAQEHTSALDNLHRIQAGWHDRHDPDELGDYVFNTWPQWFQMHVNSMDNVTAQFLSNFVD
;
A
#
# COMPACT_ATOMS: atom_id res chain seq x y z
N MET A 1 8.91 -16.26 -22.72
CA MET A 1 8.12 -15.90 -21.52
C MET A 1 8.88 -14.77 -20.88
N SER A 2 8.41 -13.54 -21.03
CA SER A 2 9.05 -12.41 -20.35
C SER A 2 8.89 -12.61 -18.85
N GLU A 3 9.97 -12.48 -18.09
CA GLU A 3 9.91 -12.53 -16.63
C GLU A 3 9.01 -11.38 -16.16
N GLN A 4 7.85 -11.70 -15.61
CA GLN A 4 6.98 -10.71 -14.98
C GLN A 4 7.69 -10.23 -13.71
N HIS A 5 8.16 -8.99 -13.73
CA HIS A 5 8.80 -8.37 -12.58
C HIS A 5 7.72 -7.89 -11.61
N PRO A 6 7.93 -8.01 -10.29
CA PRO A 6 7.00 -7.47 -9.31
C PRO A 6 6.90 -5.94 -9.46
N VAL A 7 5.77 -5.38 -9.04
CA VAL A 7 5.60 -3.92 -8.90
C VAL A 7 6.66 -3.37 -7.96
N LEU A 8 6.86 -4.05 -6.83
CA LEU A 8 7.91 -3.75 -5.86
C LEU A 8 8.43 -5.06 -5.27
N ALA A 9 9.75 -5.27 -5.26
CA ALA A 9 10.30 -6.50 -4.70
C ALA A 9 10.24 -6.44 -3.16
N PRO A 10 9.86 -7.52 -2.46
CA PRO A 10 9.87 -7.53 -0.99
C PRO A 10 11.23 -7.19 -0.38
N ALA A 11 12.32 -7.51 -1.08
CA ALA A 11 13.69 -7.19 -0.65
C ALA A 11 14.03 -5.69 -0.70
N ASP A 12 13.25 -4.88 -1.43
CA ASP A 12 13.43 -3.44 -1.53
C ASP A 12 12.73 -2.68 -0.40
N ILE A 13 11.95 -3.38 0.44
CA ILE A 13 11.29 -2.80 1.61
C ILE A 13 12.26 -2.81 2.79
N PRO A 14 12.54 -1.65 3.39
CA PRO A 14 13.39 -1.60 4.56
C PRO A 14 12.68 -2.26 5.75
N SER A 15 13.45 -3.03 6.52
CA SER A 15 12.97 -3.53 7.81
C SER A 15 13.04 -2.42 8.86
N ILE A 16 11.93 -2.20 9.57
CA ILE A 16 11.80 -1.20 10.64
C ILE A 16 11.66 -1.86 12.01
N ALA A 17 11.77 -1.06 13.07
CA ALA A 17 11.98 -1.53 14.45
C ALA A 17 10.85 -2.40 15.03
N VAL A 18 9.62 -2.29 14.52
CA VAL A 18 8.44 -3.03 15.02
C VAL A 18 8.11 -4.16 14.05
N GLY A 19 8.18 -5.40 14.52
CA GLY A 19 8.01 -6.60 13.69
C GLY A 19 6.65 -6.66 12.97
N SER A 20 5.57 -6.35 13.70
CA SER A 20 4.21 -6.39 13.14
C SER A 20 3.95 -5.35 12.04
N MET A 21 4.66 -4.22 12.03
CA MET A 21 4.60 -3.25 10.93
C MET A 21 5.28 -3.82 9.67
N ASN A 22 6.43 -4.51 9.82
CA ASN A 22 7.07 -5.19 8.68
C ASN A 22 6.16 -6.25 8.04
N ASP A 23 5.46 -7.04 8.86
CA ASP A 23 4.51 -8.04 8.36
C ASP A 23 3.38 -7.37 7.56
N THR A 24 2.87 -6.24 8.06
CA THR A 24 1.81 -5.46 7.40
C THR A 24 2.29 -4.87 6.07
N HIS A 25 3.53 -4.35 6.01
CA HIS A 25 4.14 -3.83 4.78
C HIS A 25 4.37 -4.92 3.74
N HIS A 26 4.85 -6.09 4.17
CA HIS A 26 5.05 -7.23 3.26
C HIS A 26 3.72 -7.76 2.71
N GLN A 27 2.66 -7.78 3.52
CA GLN A 27 1.31 -8.12 3.05
C GLN A 27 0.81 -7.12 2.01
N GLU A 28 0.99 -5.81 2.24
CA GLU A 28 0.59 -4.78 1.27
C GLU A 28 1.33 -4.95 -0.07
N VAL A 29 2.64 -5.16 -0.04
CA VAL A 29 3.44 -5.44 -1.25
C VAL A 29 2.97 -6.70 -1.97
N ALA A 30 2.61 -7.76 -1.25
CA ALA A 30 2.11 -8.99 -1.84
C ALA A 30 0.76 -8.78 -2.56
N LEU A 31 -0.15 -8.00 -1.95
CA LEU A 31 -1.44 -7.64 -2.54
C LEU A 31 -1.24 -6.81 -3.82
N VAL A 32 -0.39 -5.78 -3.76
CA VAL A 32 -0.13 -4.91 -4.93
C VAL A 32 0.60 -5.67 -6.04
N ASN A 33 1.53 -6.56 -5.72
CA ASN A 33 2.18 -7.41 -6.72
C ASN A 33 1.18 -8.37 -7.40
N THR A 34 0.21 -8.89 -6.65
CA THR A 34 -0.87 -9.72 -7.21
C THR A 34 -1.73 -8.91 -8.18
N LEU A 35 -2.14 -7.71 -7.78
CA LEU A 35 -2.88 -6.79 -8.64
C LEU A 35 -2.07 -6.40 -9.88
N GLY A 36 -0.78 -6.10 -9.73
CA GLY A 36 0.11 -5.78 -10.84
C GLY A 36 0.20 -6.91 -11.87
N ALA A 37 0.29 -8.16 -11.43
CA ALA A 37 0.29 -9.31 -12.33
C ALA A 37 -1.01 -9.43 -13.13
N LEU A 38 -2.17 -9.16 -12.52
CA LEU A 38 -3.46 -9.14 -13.21
C LEU A 38 -3.54 -8.02 -14.25
N LEU A 39 -3.01 -6.83 -13.94
CA LEU A 39 -2.95 -5.69 -14.86
C LEU A 39 -2.04 -5.97 -16.06
N LEU A 40 -0.91 -6.66 -15.85
CA LEU A 40 -0.04 -7.10 -16.95
C LEU A 40 -0.76 -8.13 -17.85
N GLN A 41 -1.50 -9.08 -17.27
CA GLN A 41 -2.30 -10.03 -18.05
C GLN A 41 -3.38 -9.34 -18.88
N ALA A 42 -4.03 -8.32 -18.32
CA ALA A 42 -5.02 -7.51 -19.03
C ALA A 42 -4.40 -6.79 -20.24
N ARG A 43 -3.20 -6.21 -20.08
CA ARG A 43 -2.43 -5.58 -21.17
C ARG A 43 -2.00 -6.56 -22.26
N ASP A 44 -1.70 -7.81 -21.88
CA ASP A 44 -1.38 -8.90 -22.80
C ASP A 44 -2.63 -9.49 -23.51
N GLY A 45 -3.80 -8.86 -23.35
CA GLY A 45 -5.04 -9.22 -24.03
C GLY A 45 -5.89 -10.27 -23.31
N ASN A 46 -5.60 -10.56 -22.03
CA ASN A 46 -6.37 -11.47 -21.19
C ASN A 46 -6.94 -10.75 -19.96
N PRO A 47 -7.84 -9.75 -20.14
CA PRO A 47 -8.41 -9.03 -19.01
C PRO A 47 -9.37 -9.92 -18.21
N ASP A 48 -9.27 -9.85 -16.89
CA ASP A 48 -10.26 -10.35 -15.93
C ASP A 48 -10.65 -9.21 -14.98
N PRO A 49 -11.63 -8.37 -15.38
CA PRO A 49 -11.97 -7.18 -14.62
C PRO A 49 -12.50 -7.49 -13.22
N ASP A 50 -13.19 -8.62 -13.05
CA ASP A 50 -13.72 -9.06 -11.77
C ASP A 50 -12.59 -9.48 -10.81
N ALA A 51 -11.55 -10.16 -11.32
CA ALA A 51 -10.38 -10.50 -10.52
C ALA A 51 -9.58 -9.25 -10.12
N ILE A 52 -9.40 -8.30 -11.03
CA ILE A 52 -8.74 -7.02 -10.75
C ILE A 52 -9.51 -6.24 -9.70
N GLY A 53 -10.84 -6.13 -9.83
CA GLY A 53 -11.69 -5.44 -8.86
C GLY A 53 -11.58 -6.05 -7.46
N ARG A 54 -11.66 -7.38 -7.34
CA ARG A 54 -11.50 -8.06 -6.04
C ARG A 54 -10.12 -7.83 -5.43
N ALA A 55 -9.05 -7.92 -6.22
CA ALA A 55 -7.69 -7.69 -5.73
C ALA A 55 -7.47 -6.23 -5.30
N LEU A 56 -8.06 -5.28 -6.01
CA LEU A 56 -8.06 -3.86 -5.64
C LEU A 56 -8.82 -3.64 -4.33
N ASP A 57 -10.03 -4.21 -4.19
CA ASP A 57 -10.84 -4.08 -2.97
C ASP A 57 -10.13 -4.69 -1.75
N GLU A 58 -9.45 -5.82 -1.92
CA GLU A 58 -8.64 -6.44 -0.87
C GLU A 58 -7.48 -5.54 -0.45
N TRP A 59 -6.77 -4.93 -1.41
CA TRP A 59 -5.72 -3.97 -1.12
C TRP A 59 -6.25 -2.73 -0.39
N VAL A 60 -7.36 -2.14 -0.83
CA VAL A 60 -7.98 -0.99 -0.14
C VAL A 60 -8.31 -1.33 1.30
N SER A 61 -8.98 -2.46 1.53
CA SER A 61 -9.34 -2.88 2.89
C SER A 61 -8.12 -3.13 3.77
N HIS A 62 -7.03 -3.68 3.21
CA HIS A 62 -5.76 -3.84 3.92
C HIS A 62 -5.15 -2.50 4.32
N THR A 63 -5.05 -1.55 3.39
CA THR A 63 -4.46 -0.22 3.64
C THR A 63 -5.28 0.58 4.66
N GLU A 64 -6.62 0.48 4.64
CA GLU A 64 -7.48 1.08 5.67
C GLU A 64 -7.17 0.53 7.07
N ALA A 65 -7.15 -0.81 7.21
CA ALA A 65 -6.88 -1.46 8.48
C ALA A 65 -5.43 -1.25 8.97
N HIS A 66 -4.48 -1.16 8.03
CA HIS A 66 -3.09 -0.81 8.27
C HIS A 66 -3.01 0.58 8.91
N PHE A 67 -3.50 1.63 8.23
CA PHE A 67 -3.42 2.99 8.75
C PHE A 67 -4.25 3.20 10.02
N GLU A 68 -5.41 2.56 10.16
CA GLU A 68 -6.19 2.60 11.40
C GLU A 68 -5.36 2.09 12.58
N ARG A 69 -4.67 0.96 12.41
CA ARG A 69 -3.83 0.38 13.46
C ARG A 69 -2.68 1.29 13.87
N GLU A 70 -1.96 1.84 12.91
CA GLU A 70 -0.85 2.75 13.20
C GLU A 70 -1.32 4.05 13.82
N ASN A 71 -2.37 4.67 13.27
CA ASN A 71 -2.97 5.88 13.82
C ASN A 71 -3.43 5.68 15.26
N ARG A 72 -3.98 4.50 15.57
CA ARG A 72 -4.37 4.14 16.93
C ARG A 72 -3.15 4.03 17.85
N LEU A 73 -2.11 3.30 17.45
CA LEU A 73 -0.88 3.16 18.26
C LEU A 73 -0.17 4.51 18.48
N MET A 74 -0.08 5.34 17.44
CA MET A 74 0.50 6.68 17.53
C MET A 74 -0.25 7.56 18.54
N GLN A 75 -1.59 7.50 18.55
CA GLN A 75 -2.40 8.25 19.52
C GLN A 75 -2.27 7.67 20.93
N GLU A 76 -2.38 6.34 21.08
CA GLU A 76 -2.31 5.63 22.36
C GLU A 76 -1.01 5.94 23.12
N HIS A 77 0.11 6.03 22.41
CA HIS A 77 1.43 6.27 22.99
C HIS A 77 1.92 7.73 22.89
N GLY A 78 1.10 8.64 22.34
CA GLY A 78 1.42 10.06 22.29
C GLY A 78 2.59 10.40 21.36
N PHE A 79 2.64 9.76 20.19
CA PHE A 79 3.65 10.03 19.17
C PHE A 79 3.62 11.50 18.71
N PRO A 80 4.69 12.30 18.95
CA PRO A 80 4.61 13.75 18.78
C PRO A 80 4.23 14.26 17.38
N PRO A 81 4.70 13.68 16.26
CA PRO A 81 4.31 14.13 14.92
C PRO A 81 3.06 13.41 14.36
N TYR A 82 2.25 12.77 15.21
CA TYR A 82 1.00 12.11 14.81
C TYR A 82 0.11 12.94 13.85
N PRO A 83 -0.16 14.24 14.09
CA PRO A 83 -1.06 15.00 13.20
C PRO A 83 -0.58 15.07 11.75
N VAL A 84 0.73 15.09 11.53
CA VAL A 84 1.32 15.13 10.18
C VAL A 84 1.27 13.75 9.52
N HIS A 85 1.64 12.70 10.26
CA HIS A 85 1.59 11.32 9.76
C HIS A 85 0.16 10.90 9.40
N ALA A 86 -0.82 11.18 10.28
CA ALA A 86 -2.22 10.85 10.02
C ALA A 86 -2.80 11.61 8.81
N GLN A 87 -2.33 12.83 8.54
CA GLN A 87 -2.73 13.57 7.34
C GLN A 87 -2.15 12.94 6.06
N GLU A 88 -0.94 12.39 6.10
CA GLU A 88 -0.36 11.65 4.98
C GLU A 88 -1.17 10.38 4.70
N HIS A 89 -1.51 9.61 5.74
CA HIS A 89 -2.40 8.45 5.64
C HIS A 89 -3.76 8.81 5.03
N THR A 90 -4.38 9.90 5.48
CA THR A 90 -5.66 10.37 4.94
C THR A 90 -5.54 10.70 3.46
N SER A 91 -4.49 11.41 3.05
CA SER A 91 -4.27 11.83 1.66
C SER A 91 -4.00 10.63 0.75
N ALA A 92 -3.25 9.64 1.24
CA ALA A 92 -2.97 8.40 0.52
C ALA A 92 -4.25 7.54 0.33
N LEU A 93 -5.06 7.39 1.39
CA LEU A 93 -6.35 6.69 1.31
C LEU A 93 -7.34 7.39 0.37
N ASP A 94 -7.48 8.72 0.47
CA ASP A 94 -8.34 9.49 -0.43
C ASP A 94 -7.94 9.28 -1.90
N ASN A 95 -6.63 9.19 -2.17
CA ASN A 95 -6.14 8.89 -3.51
C ASN A 95 -6.50 7.46 -3.94
N LEU A 96 -6.24 6.47 -3.09
CA LEU A 96 -6.54 5.07 -3.36
C LEU A 96 -8.04 4.84 -3.59
N HIS A 97 -8.92 5.45 -2.80
CA HIS A 97 -10.37 5.40 -3.00
C HIS A 97 -10.82 6.02 -4.31
N ARG A 98 -10.19 7.11 -4.77
CA ARG A 98 -10.47 7.69 -6.09
C ARG A 98 -10.09 6.73 -7.21
N ILE A 99 -8.94 6.07 -7.10
CA ILE A 99 -8.49 5.07 -8.07
C ILE A 99 -9.44 3.86 -8.08
N GLN A 100 -9.84 3.38 -6.90
CA GLN A 100 -10.81 2.29 -6.76
C GLN A 100 -12.17 2.64 -7.38
N ALA A 101 -12.71 3.82 -7.08
CA ALA A 101 -13.96 4.29 -7.68
C ALA A 101 -13.84 4.44 -9.20
N GLY A 102 -12.69 4.92 -9.69
CA GLY A 102 -12.40 5.01 -11.12
C GLY A 102 -12.41 3.66 -11.81
N TRP A 103 -11.80 2.64 -11.19
CA TRP A 103 -11.84 1.27 -11.67
C TRP A 103 -13.26 0.70 -11.73
N HIS A 104 -14.04 0.81 -10.66
CA HIS A 104 -15.41 0.27 -10.61
C HIS A 104 -16.38 0.97 -11.57
N ASP A 105 -16.09 2.21 -11.97
CA ASP A 105 -16.86 2.97 -12.97
C ASP A 105 -16.45 2.60 -14.40
N ARG A 106 -15.14 2.61 -14.70
CA ARG A 106 -14.63 2.56 -16.07
C ARG A 106 -14.01 1.23 -16.48
N HIS A 107 -13.57 0.42 -15.53
CA HIS A 107 -12.76 -0.79 -15.75
C HIS A 107 -11.55 -0.51 -16.65
N ASP A 108 -10.91 0.64 -16.47
CA ASP A 108 -9.75 1.08 -17.27
C ASP A 108 -8.44 0.56 -16.64
N PRO A 109 -7.77 -0.44 -17.25
CA PRO A 109 -6.56 -1.02 -16.70
C PRO A 109 -5.34 -0.11 -16.85
N ASP A 110 -5.37 0.88 -17.74
CA ASP A 110 -4.24 1.79 -17.92
C ASP A 110 -4.21 2.86 -16.84
N GLU A 111 -5.37 3.40 -16.44
CA GLU A 111 -5.46 4.34 -15.31
C GLU A 111 -5.06 3.68 -13.99
N LEU A 112 -5.63 2.50 -13.69
CA LEU A 112 -5.26 1.74 -12.48
C LEU A 112 -3.79 1.30 -12.55
N GLY A 113 -3.32 0.90 -13.73
CA GLY A 113 -1.92 0.55 -13.98
C GLY A 113 -0.96 1.70 -13.70
N ASP A 114 -1.26 2.93 -14.14
CA ASP A 114 -0.39 4.09 -13.87
C ASP A 114 -0.23 4.32 -12.37
N TYR A 115 -1.32 4.21 -11.61
CA TYR A 115 -1.26 4.31 -10.16
C TYR A 115 -0.40 3.20 -9.53
N VAL A 116 -0.67 1.94 -9.89
CA VAL A 116 0.00 0.75 -9.33
C VAL A 116 1.49 0.71 -9.67
N PHE A 117 1.87 0.99 -10.92
CA PHE A 117 3.25 0.83 -11.37
C PHE A 117 4.12 2.09 -11.17
N ASN A 118 3.53 3.28 -11.07
CA ASN A 118 4.30 4.53 -11.00
C ASN A 118 4.08 5.30 -9.70
N THR A 119 2.83 5.49 -9.27
CA THR A 119 2.52 6.39 -8.15
C THR A 119 2.73 5.72 -6.80
N TRP A 120 2.09 4.56 -6.57
CA TRP A 120 2.16 3.87 -5.29
C TRP A 120 3.58 3.42 -4.90
N PRO A 121 4.42 2.83 -5.78
CA PRO A 121 5.73 2.33 -5.36
C PRO A 121 6.66 3.44 -4.87
N GLN A 122 6.57 4.63 -5.48
CA GLN A 122 7.36 5.79 -5.07
C GLN A 122 6.89 6.32 -3.71
N TRP A 123 5.56 6.47 -3.55
CA TRP A 123 4.97 6.92 -2.30
C TRP A 123 5.26 5.94 -1.15
N PHE A 124 4.97 4.66 -1.34
CA PHE A 124 5.12 3.62 -0.31
C PHE A 124 6.57 3.52 0.18
N GLN A 125 7.53 3.46 -0.73
CA GLN A 125 8.95 3.42 -0.35
C GLN A 125 9.36 4.66 0.43
N MET A 126 8.95 5.86 -0.01
CA MET A 126 9.26 7.10 0.71
C MET A 126 8.63 7.11 2.10
N HIS A 127 7.36 6.71 2.21
CA HIS A 127 6.60 6.69 3.45
C HIS A 127 7.23 5.75 4.48
N VAL A 128 7.50 4.50 4.08
CA VAL A 128 8.13 3.50 4.95
C VAL A 128 9.54 3.93 5.38
N ASN A 129 10.37 4.46 4.46
CA ASN A 129 11.74 4.88 4.77
C ASN A 129 11.82 6.12 5.67
N SER A 130 10.74 6.91 5.78
CA SER A 130 10.72 8.17 6.52
C SER A 130 9.76 8.12 7.72
N MET A 131 8.46 8.28 7.48
CA MET A 131 7.46 8.42 8.54
C MET A 131 7.33 7.13 9.35
N ASP A 132 7.15 5.97 8.71
CA ASP A 132 6.94 4.71 9.43
C ASP A 132 8.20 4.26 10.17
N ASN A 133 9.39 4.52 9.60
CA ASN A 133 10.64 4.23 10.29
C ASN A 133 10.75 5.02 11.61
N VAL A 134 10.44 6.33 11.60
CA VAL A 134 10.44 7.16 12.81
C VAL A 134 9.35 6.71 13.79
N THR A 135 8.16 6.39 13.29
CA THR A 135 7.05 5.87 14.09
C THR A 135 7.40 4.54 14.74
N ALA A 136 7.97 3.59 14.01
CA ALA A 136 8.41 2.30 14.52
C ALA A 136 9.51 2.44 15.58
N GLN A 137 10.50 3.32 15.37
CA GLN A 137 11.54 3.60 16.38
C GLN A 137 10.96 4.15 17.68
N PHE A 138 9.91 4.97 17.59
CA PHE A 138 9.20 5.45 18.78
C PHE A 138 8.39 4.33 19.44
N LEU A 139 7.61 3.61 18.65
CA LEU A 139 6.69 2.57 19.11
C LEU A 139 7.42 1.35 19.70
N SER A 140 8.65 1.06 19.27
CA SER A 140 9.45 -0.05 19.83
C SER A 140 9.77 0.09 21.32
N ASN A 141 9.46 1.23 21.94
CA ASN A 141 9.54 1.42 23.40
C ASN A 141 8.27 0.95 24.13
N PHE A 142 7.23 0.59 23.40
CA PHE A 142 5.88 0.32 23.94
C PHE A 142 5.26 -0.97 23.40
N VAL A 143 5.66 -1.40 22.20
CA VAL A 143 5.16 -2.60 21.54
C VAL A 143 6.33 -3.49 21.08
N ASP A 144 6.05 -4.79 21.01
CA ASP A 144 7.00 -5.83 20.57
C ASP A 144 7.06 -5.98 19.04
#